data_AF-A0A4S8LDA8-F1
#
_entry.id   AF-A0A4S8LDA8-F1
#
_cell.length_a   1.000
_cell.length_b   1.000
_cell.length_c   1.000
_cell.angle_alpha   90.00
_cell.angle_beta   90.00
_cell.angle_gamma   90.00
#
_symmetry.space_group_name_H-M   'P 1'
#
loop_
_entity.id
_entity.type
_entity.pdbx_description
1 polymer ?
#
loop_
_entity_poly.entity_id
_entity_poly.type
_entity_poly.pdbx_seq_one_letter_code
_entity_poly.pdbx_strand_id
1 'polypeptide(L)'
;MVAAVEKKLLDSPCGLLTQVFCLLHIFNLVTKGVISPFVSKKKGSSGSEEEEDEEDEENEAKPTAANDMDDDADGNDDDAVLPLRDQNPVQDMEDEKMLDEISQELEAILGDRGIPVPLVDNEDLAIARSVFHKTRRLGHKIHFSASLQDELREICDHLKITYKTLKRLIDTRWNSLHTMWASFVDIEQALDELCDPSPKRRSCMVKLSKDQKALKSWKLTDEEWSLVNSIVPLLKTFVYAANHMQTSKRPMLIEVIEYMDTVNSILEQWVKDKSKPAVIRYGAAKGLGVLDKYYSKTDDSIMYQAAMGASSTISFFYFWLC
;
A
#
# COMPACT_ATOMS: atom_id res chain seq x y z
N MET A 1 -18.66 5.76 33.71
CA MET A 1 -18.72 4.69 32.70
C MET A 1 -17.34 4.12 32.41
N VAL A 2 -16.34 4.94 32.05
CA VAL A 2 -14.95 4.49 31.80
C VAL A 2 -14.36 3.69 32.98
N ALA A 3 -14.40 4.23 34.21
CA ALA A 3 -13.90 3.52 35.40
C ALA A 3 -14.62 2.18 35.72
N ALA A 4 -15.88 2.03 35.27
CA ALA A 4 -16.63 0.77 35.44
C ALA A 4 -16.27 -0.27 34.36
N VAL A 5 -15.83 0.20 33.19
CA VAL A 5 -15.29 -0.63 32.10
C VAL A 5 -13.87 -1.08 32.45
N GLU A 6 -13.01 -0.17 32.90
CA GLU A 6 -11.64 -0.48 33.33
C GLU A 6 -11.60 -1.53 34.44
N LYS A 7 -12.44 -1.39 35.47
CA LYS A 7 -12.53 -2.36 36.55
C LYS A 7 -12.98 -3.76 36.08
N LYS A 8 -13.84 -3.83 35.07
CA LYS A 8 -14.30 -5.11 34.48
C LYS A 8 -13.27 -5.73 33.52
N LEU A 9 -12.47 -4.91 32.84
CA LEU A 9 -11.41 -5.38 31.95
C LEU A 9 -10.22 -5.95 32.73
N LEU A 10 -9.88 -5.35 33.87
CA LEU A 10 -8.83 -5.85 34.79
C LEU A 10 -9.15 -7.22 35.38
N ASP A 11 -10.44 -7.53 35.61
CA ASP A 11 -10.91 -8.82 36.12
C ASP A 11 -11.17 -9.86 35.01
N SER A 12 -10.95 -9.50 33.73
CA SER A 12 -11.16 -10.40 32.60
C SER A 12 -9.93 -11.28 32.40
N PRO A 13 -10.06 -12.61 32.19
CA PRO A 13 -8.93 -13.53 31.94
C PRO A 13 -8.37 -13.37 30.52
N CYS A 14 -8.23 -12.14 30.03
CA CYS A 14 -7.73 -11.79 28.71
C CYS A 14 -6.20 -11.81 28.71
N GLY A 15 -5.60 -13.01 28.59
CA GLY A 15 -4.17 -13.18 28.38
C GLY A 15 -3.79 -13.24 26.89
N LEU A 16 -2.49 -13.31 26.59
CA LEU A 16 -1.95 -13.49 25.22
C LEU A 16 -2.61 -14.67 24.49
N LEU A 17 -2.91 -15.75 25.22
CA LEU A 17 -3.57 -16.95 24.68
C LEU A 17 -4.99 -16.71 24.16
N THR A 18 -5.66 -15.63 24.58
CA THR A 18 -7.02 -15.27 24.13
C THR A 18 -7.05 -14.15 23.11
N GLN A 19 -5.86 -13.66 22.70
CA GLN A 19 -5.75 -12.55 21.77
C GLN A 19 -6.21 -13.00 20.36
N VAL A 20 -7.06 -12.18 19.76
CA VAL A 20 -7.50 -12.32 18.37
C VAL A 20 -6.96 -11.12 17.62
N PHE A 21 -6.22 -11.37 16.54
CA PHE A 21 -5.67 -10.31 15.70
C PHE A 21 -6.66 -9.98 14.60
N CYS A 22 -6.83 -8.68 14.33
CA CYS A 22 -7.68 -8.23 13.24
C CYS A 22 -7.03 -8.60 11.90
N LEU A 23 -7.65 -9.49 11.11
CA LEU A 23 -7.10 -9.92 9.82
C LEU A 23 -6.92 -8.75 8.85
N LEU A 24 -7.77 -7.72 8.93
CA LEU A 24 -7.61 -6.51 8.13
C LEU A 24 -6.34 -5.72 8.49
N HIS A 25 -5.96 -5.72 9.77
CA HIS A 25 -4.69 -5.15 10.23
C HIS A 25 -3.51 -6.01 9.73
N ILE A 26 -3.61 -7.34 9.77
CA ILE A 26 -2.60 -8.23 9.18
C ILE A 26 -2.44 -7.94 7.67
N PHE A 27 -3.52 -7.80 6.92
CA PHE A 27 -3.45 -7.46 5.48
C PHE A 27 -2.83 -6.08 5.22
N ASN A 28 -3.08 -5.10 6.08
CA ASN A 28 -2.38 -3.83 6.01
C ASN A 28 -0.87 -4.02 6.17
N LEU A 29 -0.44 -4.78 7.19
CA LEU A 29 0.99 -5.05 7.44
C LEU A 29 1.65 -5.84 6.31
N VAL A 30 0.97 -6.86 5.79
CA VAL A 30 1.43 -7.62 4.61
C VAL A 30 1.60 -6.67 3.43
N THR A 31 0.63 -5.78 3.20
CA THR A 31 0.68 -4.78 2.12
C THR A 31 1.84 -3.80 2.33
N LYS A 32 2.07 -3.30 3.56
CA LYS A 32 3.25 -2.49 3.92
C LYS A 32 4.55 -3.25 3.60
N GLY A 33 4.64 -4.54 3.96
CA GLY A 33 5.77 -5.40 3.64
C GLY A 33 6.03 -5.51 2.13
N VAL A 34 4.97 -5.78 1.35
CA VAL A 34 5.01 -5.89 -0.11
C VAL A 34 5.47 -4.60 -0.79
N ILE A 35 5.00 -3.44 -0.31
CA ILE A 35 5.31 -2.14 -0.91
C ILE A 35 6.63 -1.57 -0.41
N SER A 36 7.16 -2.05 0.72
CA SER A 36 8.38 -1.48 1.33
C SER A 36 9.60 -1.33 0.40
N PRO A 37 9.83 -2.15 -0.65
CA PRO A 37 10.93 -1.90 -1.59
C PRO A 37 10.76 -0.61 -2.42
N PHE A 38 9.52 -0.15 -2.62
CA PHE A 38 9.15 1.04 -3.38
C PHE A 38 9.27 2.34 -2.56
N VAL A 39 9.57 2.23 -1.27
CA VAL A 39 9.47 3.33 -0.30
C VAL A 39 10.84 3.55 0.33
N SER A 40 11.25 4.80 0.47
CA SER A 40 12.47 5.13 1.21
C SER A 40 12.23 4.97 2.71
N LYS A 41 13.19 4.38 3.43
CA LYS A 41 13.17 4.41 4.91
C LYS A 41 13.42 5.85 5.37
N LYS A 42 12.56 6.38 6.24
CA LYS A 42 12.84 7.65 6.92
C LYS A 42 14.13 7.48 7.73
N LYS A 43 15.16 8.26 7.43
CA LYS A 43 16.35 8.34 8.28
C LYS A 43 15.87 8.82 9.65
N GLY A 44 16.01 7.99 10.67
CA GLY A 44 15.62 8.34 12.03
C GLY A 44 16.32 9.61 12.48
N SER A 45 15.53 10.62 12.83
CA SER A 45 15.99 11.73 13.68
C SER A 45 16.38 11.15 15.03
N SER A 46 17.69 10.94 15.21
CA SER A 46 18.26 10.75 16.53
C SER A 46 18.52 12.13 17.12
N GLY A 47 17.58 12.59 17.96
CA GLY A 47 17.82 13.55 19.04
C GLY A 47 18.44 14.90 18.67
N SER A 48 17.60 15.86 18.31
CA SER A 48 17.72 17.23 18.82
C SER A 48 16.31 17.83 18.90
N GLU A 49 16.01 18.36 20.09
CA GLU A 49 14.79 19.09 20.41
C GLU A 49 14.62 20.33 19.51
N GLU A 50 13.36 20.67 19.28
CA GLU A 50 12.85 21.93 18.70
C GLU A 50 13.16 22.15 17.21
N GLU A 51 12.15 21.92 16.36
CA GLU A 51 11.54 23.00 15.57
C GLU A 51 10.14 22.57 15.11
N GLU A 52 9.19 23.45 15.42
CA GLU A 52 7.80 23.43 14.99
C GLU A 52 7.77 23.62 13.48
N ASP A 53 7.04 22.77 12.75
CA ASP A 53 6.58 23.12 11.41
C ASP A 53 5.06 22.92 11.38
N GLU A 54 4.41 24.05 11.14
CA GLU A 54 2.99 24.33 11.28
C GLU A 54 2.13 23.41 10.40
N GLU A 55 1.13 22.79 11.02
CA GLU A 55 0.02 22.17 10.32
C GLU A 55 -0.87 23.31 9.79
N ASP A 56 -0.86 23.55 8.47
CA ASP A 56 -1.87 24.40 7.84
C ASP A 56 -3.24 23.69 7.87
N GLU A 57 -4.02 24.02 8.90
CA GLU A 57 -5.46 23.96 8.91
C GLU A 57 -6.03 24.94 7.87
N GLU A 58 -6.44 24.47 6.69
CA GLU A 58 -7.40 25.23 5.87
C GLU A 58 -8.83 24.69 6.01
N ASN A 59 -9.55 25.43 6.83
CA ASN A 59 -10.98 25.39 7.07
C ASN A 59 -11.81 25.58 5.79
N GLU A 60 -13.00 24.96 5.80
CA GLU A 60 -14.04 25.15 4.80
C GLU A 60 -14.43 26.62 4.57
N ALA A 61 -14.37 27.09 3.32
CA ALA A 61 -15.27 28.12 2.83
C ALA A 61 -15.55 27.98 1.33
N LYS A 62 -16.85 27.97 0.98
CA LYS A 62 -17.39 28.01 -0.40
C LYS A 62 -17.03 29.34 -1.11
N PRO A 63 -17.11 29.37 -2.45
CA PRO A 63 -16.27 30.21 -3.30
C PRO A 63 -16.85 31.60 -3.55
N THR A 64 -15.96 32.59 -3.65
CA THR A 64 -16.19 33.79 -4.47
C THR A 64 -14.89 34.26 -5.12
N ALA A 65 -14.91 34.25 -6.46
CA ALA A 65 -14.21 35.11 -7.41
C ALA A 65 -12.74 35.52 -7.15
N ALA A 66 -11.87 35.02 -8.05
CA ALA A 66 -10.71 35.69 -8.65
C ALA A 66 -9.76 36.44 -7.71
N ASN A 67 -8.61 35.81 -7.44
CA ASN A 67 -7.30 36.44 -7.57
C ASN A 67 -6.21 35.38 -7.73
N ASP A 68 -5.35 35.60 -8.72
CA ASP A 68 -4.04 34.97 -8.83
C ASP A 68 -3.23 35.23 -7.55
N MET A 69 -2.86 34.17 -6.85
CA MET A 69 -1.77 34.18 -5.89
C MET A 69 -0.91 32.93 -6.11
N ASP A 70 0.31 33.20 -6.57
CA ASP A 70 1.46 32.30 -6.54
C ASP A 70 1.66 31.81 -5.11
N ASP A 71 1.62 30.49 -4.91
CA ASP A 71 2.21 29.86 -3.72
C ASP A 71 3.43 29.02 -4.12
N ASP A 72 4.57 29.57 -3.72
CA ASP A 72 5.89 28.99 -3.76
C ASP A 72 6.08 28.05 -2.57
N ALA A 73 6.29 26.76 -2.86
CA ALA A 73 6.98 25.84 -1.96
C ALA A 73 7.75 24.81 -2.81
N ASP A 74 8.90 25.24 -3.33
CA ASP A 74 9.93 24.35 -3.87
C ASP A 74 10.89 23.96 -2.74
N GLY A 75 10.49 22.93 -1.98
CA GLY A 75 11.29 22.26 -0.96
C GLY A 75 11.77 20.91 -1.49
N ASN A 76 13.01 20.90 -1.98
CA ASN A 76 13.74 19.68 -2.33
C ASN A 76 14.29 19.02 -1.05
N ASP A 77 13.55 18.06 -0.47
CA ASP A 77 14.05 16.78 0.10
C ASP A 77 12.88 15.97 0.71
N ASP A 78 12.00 15.42 -0.13
CA ASP A 78 10.96 14.49 0.34
C ASP A 78 11.27 13.10 -0.19
N ASP A 79 12.06 12.37 0.60
CA ASP A 79 12.14 10.91 0.52
C ASP A 79 10.71 10.37 0.45
N ALA A 80 10.42 9.54 -0.56
CA ALA A 80 9.09 9.02 -0.75
C ALA A 80 8.77 8.01 0.36
N VAL A 81 8.33 8.54 1.50
CA VAL A 81 7.90 7.80 2.69
C VAL A 81 6.40 7.55 2.55
N LEU A 82 5.94 6.32 2.79
CA LEU A 82 4.52 6.06 2.97
C LEU A 82 4.05 6.95 4.12
N PRO A 83 3.10 7.85 3.89
CA PRO A 83 2.56 8.63 4.99
C PRO A 83 1.77 7.66 5.88
N LEU A 84 2.41 7.27 6.98
CA LEU A 84 1.83 6.52 8.06
C LEU A 84 1.33 7.52 9.08
N ARG A 85 0.02 7.81 9.07
CA ARG A 85 -0.71 8.20 10.28
C ARG A 85 -2.22 8.25 10.02
N ASP A 86 -2.98 7.53 10.84
CA ASP A 86 -3.64 8.13 12.00
C ASP A 86 -4.27 7.03 12.88
N GLN A 87 -3.47 6.51 13.81
CA GLN A 87 -3.86 5.85 15.07
C GLN A 87 -2.59 5.39 15.80
N ASN A 88 -2.14 6.18 16.79
CA ASN A 88 -1.05 5.85 17.74
C ASN A 88 0.39 5.74 17.16
N PRO A 89 1.25 6.78 17.30
CA PRO A 89 2.64 6.74 16.81
C PRO A 89 3.50 5.60 17.40
N VAL A 90 3.12 5.04 18.54
CA VAL A 90 3.82 3.90 19.14
C VAL A 90 3.63 2.63 18.30
N GLN A 91 2.41 2.40 17.77
CA GLN A 91 2.12 1.22 16.95
C GLN A 91 2.83 1.26 15.59
N ASP A 92 2.97 2.45 14.99
CA ASP A 92 3.70 2.58 13.73
C ASP A 92 5.20 2.27 13.88
N MET A 93 5.84 2.66 14.99
CA MET A 93 7.22 2.29 15.27
C MET A 93 7.39 0.79 15.51
N GLU A 94 6.44 0.15 16.20
CA GLU A 94 6.43 -1.30 16.41
C GLU A 94 6.27 -2.07 15.09
N ASP A 95 5.37 -1.60 14.21
CA ASP A 95 5.18 -2.14 12.87
C ASP A 95 6.45 -2.03 12.02
N GLU A 96 7.09 -0.86 12.00
CA GLU A 96 8.33 -0.63 11.25
C GLU A 96 9.47 -1.49 11.75
N LYS A 97 9.64 -1.57 13.08
CA LYS A 97 10.64 -2.45 13.70
C LYS A 97 10.38 -3.92 13.34
N MET A 98 9.12 -4.35 13.34
CA MET A 98 8.73 -5.70 12.96
C MET A 98 9.06 -6.00 11.48
N LEU A 99 8.82 -5.05 10.57
CA LEU A 99 9.20 -5.19 9.16
C LEU A 99 10.72 -5.26 8.96
N ASP A 100 11.48 -4.59 9.81
CA ASP A 100 12.94 -4.63 9.80
C ASP A 100 13.49 -5.95 10.35
N GLU A 101 12.91 -6.48 11.42
CA GLU A 101 13.19 -7.84 11.92
C GLU A 101 12.93 -8.88 10.82
N ILE A 102 11.78 -8.81 10.15
CA ILE A 102 11.45 -9.72 9.04
C ILE A 102 12.45 -9.61 7.89
N SER A 103 12.95 -8.40 7.61
CA SER A 103 13.95 -8.21 6.56
C SER A 103 15.28 -8.88 6.91
N GLN A 104 15.64 -8.94 8.20
CA GLN A 104 16.85 -9.61 8.68
C GLN A 104 16.69 -11.13 8.70
N GLU A 105 15.48 -11.62 9.00
CA GLU A 105 15.16 -13.06 9.11
C GLU A 105 14.71 -13.69 7.79
N LEU A 106 14.58 -12.90 6.72
CA LEU A 106 13.97 -13.34 5.46
C LEU A 106 14.66 -14.55 4.84
N GLU A 107 15.98 -14.65 4.97
CA GLU A 107 16.75 -15.79 4.47
C GLU A 107 16.41 -17.09 5.20
N ALA A 108 16.21 -17.03 6.52
CA ALA A 108 15.78 -18.19 7.30
C ALA A 108 14.33 -18.59 6.94
N ILE A 109 13.42 -17.63 6.90
CA ILE A 109 11.99 -17.85 6.56
C ILE A 109 11.85 -18.53 5.20
N LEU A 110 12.58 -18.03 4.18
CA LEU A 110 12.54 -18.62 2.85
C LEU A 110 13.34 -19.94 2.78
N GLY A 111 14.40 -20.07 3.56
CA GLY A 111 15.21 -21.29 3.68
C GLY A 111 14.40 -22.50 4.12
N ASP A 112 13.55 -22.33 5.14
CA ASP A 112 12.64 -23.39 5.63
C ASP A 112 11.66 -23.88 4.55
N ARG A 113 11.32 -22.99 3.59
CA ARG A 113 10.45 -23.29 2.45
C ARG A 113 11.21 -23.77 1.20
N GLY A 114 12.53 -23.85 1.25
CA GLY A 114 13.38 -24.18 0.11
C GLY A 114 13.33 -23.13 -1.01
N ILE A 115 13.05 -21.87 -0.67
CA ILE A 115 12.93 -20.76 -1.61
C ILE A 115 14.18 -19.88 -1.51
N PRO A 116 14.89 -19.59 -2.61
CA PRO A 116 16.00 -18.65 -2.56
C PRO A 116 15.49 -17.21 -2.39
N VAL A 117 16.18 -16.40 -1.59
CA VAL A 117 15.91 -14.97 -1.47
C VAL A 117 16.06 -14.31 -2.85
N PRO A 118 15.05 -13.55 -3.33
CA PRO A 118 15.18 -12.81 -4.57
C PRO A 118 16.33 -11.81 -4.48
N LEU A 119 17.31 -11.92 -5.39
CA LEU A 119 18.38 -10.96 -5.54
C LEU A 119 17.82 -9.71 -6.22
N VAL A 120 17.91 -8.57 -5.53
CA VAL A 120 17.42 -7.28 -5.99
C VAL A 120 18.61 -6.33 -6.04
N ASP A 121 18.88 -5.75 -7.20
CA ASP A 121 19.93 -4.77 -7.34
C ASP A 121 19.47 -3.37 -6.89
N ASN A 122 20.43 -2.46 -6.72
CA ASN A 122 20.13 -1.09 -6.31
C ASN A 122 19.42 -0.29 -7.42
N GLU A 123 19.59 -0.71 -8.68
CA GLU A 123 18.99 -0.05 -9.83
C GLU A 123 17.48 -0.34 -9.89
N ASP A 124 17.07 -1.61 -9.74
CA ASP A 124 15.67 -2.01 -9.64
C ASP A 124 14.98 -1.33 -8.45
N LEU A 125 15.65 -1.20 -7.29
CA LEU A 125 15.13 -0.45 -6.15
C LEU A 125 14.95 1.04 -6.47
N ALA A 126 15.90 1.63 -7.19
CA ALA A 126 15.79 3.03 -7.59
C ALA A 126 14.62 3.25 -8.55
N ILE A 127 14.42 2.36 -9.53
CA ILE A 127 13.27 2.40 -10.44
C ILE A 127 11.98 2.25 -9.64
N ALA A 128 11.87 1.26 -8.75
CA ALA A 128 10.68 1.05 -7.93
C ALA A 128 10.33 2.28 -7.06
N ARG A 129 11.33 2.92 -6.45
CA ARG A 129 11.13 4.17 -5.69
C ARG A 129 10.71 5.33 -6.60
N SER A 130 11.28 5.42 -7.81
CA SER A 130 10.89 6.42 -8.79
C SER A 130 9.43 6.26 -9.23
N VAL A 131 8.97 5.02 -9.48
CA VAL A 131 7.56 4.70 -9.76
C VAL A 131 6.66 5.27 -8.66
N PHE A 132 6.95 4.94 -7.40
CA PHE A 132 6.12 5.36 -6.28
C PHE A 132 6.09 6.89 -6.14
N HIS A 133 7.25 7.54 -6.24
CA HIS A 133 7.36 9.00 -6.17
C HIS A 133 6.58 9.71 -7.30
N LYS A 134 6.82 9.33 -8.56
CA LYS A 134 6.16 9.91 -9.73
C LYS A 134 4.65 9.70 -9.68
N THR A 135 4.19 8.48 -9.40
CA THR A 135 2.76 8.17 -9.36
C THR A 135 2.06 8.87 -8.22
N ARG A 136 2.69 9.01 -7.04
CA ARG A 136 2.13 9.80 -5.93
C ARG A 136 1.98 11.27 -6.31
N ARG A 137 3.03 11.90 -6.85
CA ARG A 137 3.00 13.32 -7.25
C ARG A 137 1.98 13.57 -8.36
N LEU A 138 1.96 12.73 -9.38
CA LEU A 138 1.02 12.81 -10.49
C LEU A 138 -0.43 12.64 -10.00
N GLY A 139 -0.67 11.63 -9.17
CA GLY A 139 -1.99 11.34 -8.60
C GLY A 139 -2.50 12.50 -7.74
N HIS A 140 -1.64 13.07 -6.90
CA HIS A 140 -1.97 14.22 -6.08
C HIS A 140 -2.30 15.46 -6.93
N LYS A 141 -1.41 15.84 -7.87
CA LYS A 141 -1.55 17.05 -8.69
C LYS A 141 -2.80 17.01 -9.55
N ILE A 142 -3.07 15.89 -10.24
CA ILE A 142 -4.27 15.75 -11.09
C ILE A 142 -5.54 15.70 -10.24
N HIS A 143 -5.51 15.06 -9.06
CA HIS A 143 -6.70 14.97 -8.21
C HIS A 143 -7.19 16.34 -7.70
N PHE A 144 -6.29 17.29 -7.44
CA PHE A 144 -6.67 18.62 -6.94
C PHE A 144 -6.80 19.69 -8.03
N SER A 145 -6.30 19.45 -9.23
CA SER A 145 -6.39 20.40 -10.34
C SER A 145 -7.58 20.10 -11.25
N ALA A 146 -8.63 20.93 -11.18
CA ALA A 146 -9.80 20.81 -12.05
C ALA A 146 -9.43 20.95 -13.54
N SER A 147 -8.52 21.87 -13.88
CA SER A 147 -8.04 22.07 -15.25
C SER A 147 -7.35 20.82 -15.82
N LEU A 148 -6.49 20.16 -15.03
CA LEU A 148 -5.84 18.92 -15.47
C LEU A 148 -6.81 17.75 -15.58
N GLN A 149 -7.87 17.70 -14.76
CA GLN A 149 -8.92 16.68 -14.90
C GLN A 149 -9.75 16.86 -16.16
N ASP A 150 -10.11 18.10 -16.48
CA ASP A 150 -10.84 18.40 -17.71
C ASP A 150 -9.97 18.12 -18.94
N GLU A 151 -8.69 18.50 -18.89
CA GLU A 151 -7.71 18.19 -19.92
C GLU A 151 -7.55 16.67 -20.12
N LEU A 152 -7.41 15.91 -19.03
CA LEU A 152 -7.31 14.45 -19.07
C LEU A 152 -8.60 13.81 -19.62
N ARG A 153 -9.77 14.39 -19.32
CA ARG A 153 -11.05 13.93 -19.87
C ARG A 153 -11.13 14.14 -21.37
N GLU A 154 -10.71 15.30 -21.87
CA GLU A 154 -10.64 15.58 -23.31
C GLU A 154 -9.70 14.58 -24.02
N ILE A 155 -8.54 14.29 -23.42
CA ILE A 155 -7.60 13.28 -23.95
C ILE A 155 -8.27 11.91 -24.00
N CYS A 156 -8.94 11.49 -22.92
CA CYS A 156 -9.66 10.22 -22.88
C CYS A 156 -10.73 10.15 -23.97
N ASP A 157 -11.50 11.22 -24.20
CA ASP A 157 -12.51 11.28 -25.26
C ASP A 157 -11.88 11.16 -26.65
N HIS A 158 -10.73 11.81 -26.87
CA HIS A 158 -9.97 11.71 -28.12
C HIS A 158 -9.39 10.31 -28.37
N LEU A 159 -8.89 9.66 -27.32
CA LEU A 159 -8.36 8.30 -27.37
C LEU A 159 -9.44 7.22 -27.28
N LYS A 160 -10.71 7.61 -27.09
CA LYS A 160 -11.87 6.72 -26.89
C LYS A 160 -11.70 5.79 -25.68
N ILE A 161 -11.05 6.28 -24.64
CA ILE A 161 -10.87 5.60 -23.35
C ILE A 161 -11.97 6.07 -22.41
N THR A 162 -12.56 5.16 -21.63
CA THR A 162 -13.56 5.56 -20.63
C THR A 162 -12.88 6.31 -19.49
N TYR A 163 -13.13 7.62 -19.38
CA TYR A 163 -12.58 8.41 -18.29
C TYR A 163 -13.08 7.91 -16.94
N LYS A 164 -12.14 7.65 -16.03
CA LYS A 164 -12.38 7.42 -14.62
C LYS A 164 -11.59 8.45 -13.83
N THR A 165 -12.18 9.00 -12.78
CA THR A 165 -11.48 9.93 -11.90
C THR A 165 -10.24 9.25 -11.30
N LEU A 166 -9.08 9.83 -11.59
CA LEU A 166 -7.81 9.39 -11.03
C LEU A 166 -7.88 9.43 -9.50
N LYS A 167 -7.49 8.34 -8.85
CA LYS A 167 -7.50 8.26 -7.38
C LYS A 167 -6.15 8.73 -6.86
N ARG A 168 -6.18 9.52 -5.78
CA ARG A 168 -4.97 9.87 -5.03
C ARG A 168 -4.65 8.81 -3.99
N LEU A 169 -3.39 8.76 -3.57
CA LEU A 169 -3.01 8.07 -2.35
C LEU A 169 -3.68 8.73 -1.14
N ILE A 170 -4.18 7.91 -0.23
CA ILE A 170 -4.80 8.35 1.02
C ILE A 170 -4.11 7.59 2.15
N ASP A 171 -3.38 8.35 2.94
CA ASP A 171 -2.44 7.93 3.98
C ASP A 171 -3.12 7.02 5.01
N THR A 172 -4.32 7.42 5.44
CA THR A 172 -5.16 6.68 6.40
C THR A 172 -5.81 5.42 5.84
N ARG A 173 -5.68 5.14 4.54
CA ARG A 173 -6.33 4.00 3.87
C ARG A 173 -5.30 3.10 3.23
N TRP A 174 -5.06 1.95 3.85
CA TRP A 174 -4.06 0.97 3.38
C TRP A 174 -4.27 0.47 1.94
N ASN A 175 -5.51 0.46 1.44
CA ASN A 175 -5.83 0.04 0.07
C ASN A 175 -5.72 1.17 -0.97
N SER A 176 -5.40 2.40 -0.55
CA SER A 176 -5.41 3.56 -1.43
C SER A 176 -4.36 3.46 -2.55
N LEU A 177 -3.20 2.89 -2.28
CA LEU A 177 -2.15 2.69 -3.30
C LEU A 177 -2.64 1.80 -4.44
N HIS A 178 -3.29 0.67 -4.12
CA HIS A 178 -3.92 -0.18 -5.14
C HIS A 178 -4.95 0.62 -5.94
N THR A 179 -5.83 1.37 -5.28
CA THR A 179 -6.86 2.13 -5.99
C THR A 179 -6.28 3.23 -6.89
N MET A 180 -5.18 3.86 -6.48
CA MET A 180 -4.43 4.83 -7.28
C MET A 180 -3.85 4.13 -8.50
N TRP A 181 -2.98 3.13 -8.32
CA TRP A 181 -2.34 2.45 -9.46
C TRP A 181 -3.32 1.74 -10.38
N ALA A 182 -4.38 1.12 -9.86
CA ALA A 182 -5.43 0.54 -10.70
C ALA A 182 -6.12 1.61 -11.57
N SER A 183 -6.35 2.81 -11.02
CA SER A 183 -6.89 3.92 -11.81
C SER A 183 -5.91 4.45 -12.85
N PHE A 184 -4.60 4.38 -12.60
CA PHE A 184 -3.57 4.78 -13.56
C PHE A 184 -3.54 3.83 -14.76
N VAL A 185 -3.55 2.52 -14.50
CA VAL A 185 -3.55 1.47 -15.53
C VAL A 185 -4.77 1.61 -16.47
N ASP A 186 -5.94 1.96 -15.94
CA ASP A 186 -7.16 2.14 -16.74
C ASP A 186 -7.05 3.28 -17.78
N ILE A 187 -6.15 4.25 -17.57
CA ILE A 187 -5.99 5.44 -18.43
C ILE A 187 -4.53 5.68 -18.84
N GLU A 188 -3.70 4.64 -18.85
CA GLU A 188 -2.24 4.68 -19.11
C GLU A 188 -1.89 5.57 -20.32
N GLN A 189 -2.50 5.28 -21.47
CA GLN A 189 -2.26 6.03 -22.72
C GLN A 189 -2.65 7.50 -22.62
N ALA A 190 -3.71 7.82 -21.87
CA ALA A 190 -4.15 9.20 -21.69
C ALA A 190 -3.22 9.97 -20.74
N LEU A 191 -2.69 9.30 -19.71
CA LEU A 191 -1.70 9.89 -18.81
C LEU A 191 -0.37 10.16 -19.52
N ASP A 192 0.07 9.27 -20.40
CA ASP A 192 1.27 9.49 -21.20
C ASP A 192 1.13 10.68 -22.15
N GLU A 193 -0.03 10.82 -22.81
CA GLU A 193 -0.35 11.96 -23.68
C GLU A 193 -0.56 13.28 -22.88
N LEU A 194 -0.95 13.19 -21.61
CA LEU A 194 -1.02 14.35 -20.71
C LEU A 194 0.40 14.80 -20.30
N CYS A 195 1.26 13.86 -19.94
CA CYS A 195 2.62 14.16 -19.46
C CYS A 195 3.55 14.59 -20.59
N ASP A 196 3.45 13.97 -21.77
CA ASP A 196 4.21 14.31 -22.97
C ASP A 196 3.29 14.40 -24.20
N PRO A 197 2.63 15.56 -24.40
CA PRO A 197 1.65 15.74 -25.47
C PRO A 197 2.26 15.52 -26.85
N SER A 198 1.53 14.81 -27.71
CA SER A 198 1.90 14.59 -29.10
C SER A 198 2.09 15.91 -29.85
N PRO A 199 2.92 15.95 -30.91
CA PRO A 199 3.19 17.18 -31.66
C PRO A 199 1.94 17.93 -32.15
N LYS A 200 0.89 17.18 -32.52
CA LYS A 200 -0.41 17.73 -32.96
C LYS A 200 -1.14 18.48 -31.85
N ARG A 201 -1.09 17.95 -30.64
CA ARG A 201 -1.70 18.55 -29.46
C ARG A 201 -0.86 19.71 -28.94
N ARG A 202 0.46 19.53 -28.96
CA ARG A 202 1.46 20.54 -28.58
C ARG A 202 1.36 21.82 -29.43
N SER A 203 1.02 21.71 -30.72
CA SER A 203 0.77 22.89 -31.57
C SER A 203 -0.51 23.67 -31.23
N CYS A 204 -1.44 23.05 -30.51
CA CYS A 204 -2.67 23.70 -30.03
C CYS A 204 -2.48 24.36 -28.64
N MET A 205 -1.38 24.04 -27.94
CA MET A 205 -1.08 24.60 -26.63
C MET A 205 -0.32 25.93 -26.76
N VAL A 206 -0.86 26.98 -26.14
CA VAL A 206 -0.39 28.36 -26.31
C VAL A 206 0.96 28.61 -25.59
N LYS A 207 1.25 27.91 -24.47
CA LYS A 207 2.55 27.88 -23.77
C LYS A 207 2.68 26.59 -22.93
N LEU A 208 3.91 26.08 -22.76
CA LEU A 208 4.18 25.08 -21.72
C LEU A 208 4.11 25.76 -20.34
N SER A 209 3.02 25.50 -19.61
CA SER A 209 2.88 25.91 -18.20
C SER A 209 4.00 25.31 -17.34
N LYS A 210 4.29 25.92 -16.17
CA LYS A 210 5.14 25.32 -15.11
C LYS A 210 4.68 23.89 -14.79
N ASP A 211 3.37 23.68 -14.78
CA ASP A 211 2.75 22.37 -14.58
C ASP A 211 3.14 21.35 -15.66
N GLN A 212 3.23 21.75 -16.93
CA GLN A 212 3.59 20.84 -18.01
C GLN A 212 5.02 20.33 -17.89
N LYS A 213 5.95 21.16 -17.39
CA LYS A 213 7.33 20.74 -17.11
C LYS A 213 7.37 19.71 -15.99
N ALA A 214 6.61 19.93 -14.92
CA ALA A 214 6.49 19.00 -13.81
C ALA A 214 5.87 17.66 -14.25
N LEU A 215 4.74 17.70 -14.98
CA LEU A 215 4.08 16.52 -15.53
C LEU A 215 5.02 15.71 -16.44
N LYS A 216 5.78 16.38 -17.30
CA LYS A 216 6.78 15.71 -18.14
C LYS A 216 7.87 15.02 -17.32
N SER A 217 8.32 15.61 -16.21
CA SER A 217 9.31 15.00 -15.32
C SER A 217 8.77 13.78 -14.56
N TRP A 218 7.44 13.70 -14.38
CA TRP A 218 6.76 12.58 -13.72
C TRP A 218 6.19 11.55 -14.69
N LYS A 219 6.50 11.66 -15.99
CA LYS A 219 6.16 10.62 -16.97
C LYS A 219 6.83 9.31 -16.56
N LEU A 220 6.03 8.24 -16.58
CA LEU A 220 6.53 6.89 -16.34
C LEU A 220 7.22 6.38 -17.61
N THR A 221 8.34 5.66 -17.43
CA THR A 221 8.98 4.90 -18.50
C THR A 221 8.24 3.58 -18.73
N ASP A 222 8.52 2.89 -19.84
CA ASP A 222 7.94 1.57 -20.13
C ASP A 222 8.27 0.54 -19.04
N GLU A 223 9.47 0.62 -18.47
CA GLU A 223 9.92 -0.23 -17.36
C GLU A 223 9.14 0.07 -16.07
N GLU A 224 8.91 1.36 -15.77
CA GLU A 224 8.11 1.82 -14.64
C GLU A 224 6.64 1.37 -14.78
N TRP A 225 6.06 1.49 -15.98
CA TRP A 225 4.72 0.99 -16.28
C TRP A 225 4.63 -0.53 -16.14
N SER A 226 5.65 -1.27 -16.59
CA SER A 226 5.73 -2.72 -16.42
C SER A 226 5.71 -3.13 -14.95
N LEU A 227 6.39 -2.38 -14.07
CA LEU A 227 6.35 -2.61 -12.62
C LEU A 227 4.94 -2.37 -12.04
N VAL A 228 4.29 -1.24 -12.40
CA VAL A 228 2.92 -0.93 -11.94
C VAL A 228 1.95 -2.03 -12.38
N ASN A 229 1.97 -2.38 -13.67
CA ASN A 229 1.13 -3.43 -14.24
C ASN A 229 1.40 -4.81 -13.60
N SER A 230 2.64 -5.07 -13.20
CA SER A 230 3.01 -6.31 -12.53
C SER A 230 2.53 -6.38 -11.08
N ILE A 231 2.55 -5.28 -10.31
CA ILE A 231 2.22 -5.31 -8.87
C ILE A 231 0.73 -5.13 -8.58
N VAL A 232 -0.02 -4.40 -9.43
CA VAL A 232 -1.46 -4.15 -9.22
C VAL A 232 -2.27 -5.43 -9.00
N PRO A 233 -2.07 -6.53 -9.77
CA PRO A 233 -2.78 -7.79 -9.53
C PRO A 233 -2.51 -8.40 -8.14
N LEU A 234 -1.29 -8.29 -7.61
CA LEU A 234 -0.96 -8.76 -6.27
C LEU A 234 -1.71 -7.96 -5.21
N LEU A 235 -1.69 -6.63 -5.32
CA LEU A 235 -2.38 -5.77 -4.37
C LEU A 235 -3.91 -5.95 -4.42
N LYS A 236 -4.46 -6.22 -5.61
CA LYS A 236 -5.88 -6.50 -5.82
C LYS A 236 -6.35 -7.71 -5.01
N THR A 237 -5.50 -8.73 -4.83
CA THR A 237 -5.81 -9.91 -4.00
C THR A 237 -6.13 -9.50 -2.56
N PHE A 238 -5.32 -8.65 -1.95
CA PHE A 238 -5.56 -8.20 -0.56
C PHE A 238 -6.85 -7.38 -0.47
N VAL A 239 -7.08 -6.49 -1.42
CA VAL A 239 -8.31 -5.68 -1.48
C VAL A 239 -9.55 -6.56 -1.65
N TYR A 240 -9.48 -7.59 -2.49
CA TYR A 240 -10.57 -8.54 -2.68
C TYR A 240 -10.88 -9.32 -1.39
N ALA A 241 -9.85 -9.88 -0.75
CA ALA A 241 -10.00 -10.63 0.49
C ALA A 241 -10.58 -9.75 1.61
N ALA A 242 -10.06 -8.52 1.76
CA ALA A 242 -10.57 -7.55 2.71
C ALA A 242 -12.04 -7.18 2.48
N ASN A 243 -12.43 -6.87 1.25
CA ASN A 243 -13.80 -6.53 0.90
C ASN A 243 -14.76 -7.71 1.15
N HIS A 244 -14.32 -8.93 0.85
CA HIS A 244 -15.13 -10.12 1.11
C HIS A 244 -15.41 -10.28 2.61
N MET A 245 -14.39 -10.13 3.46
CA MET A 245 -14.58 -10.21 4.91
C MET A 245 -15.45 -9.08 5.47
N GLN A 246 -15.26 -7.85 5.01
CA GLN A 246 -16.04 -6.69 5.47
C GLN A 246 -17.52 -6.78 5.11
N THR A 247 -17.84 -7.42 3.98
CA THR A 247 -19.22 -7.58 3.50
C THR A 247 -19.88 -8.87 3.99
N SER A 248 -19.10 -9.79 4.58
CA SER A 248 -19.65 -11.02 5.16
C SER A 248 -20.56 -10.70 6.34
N LYS A 249 -21.77 -11.27 6.32
CA LYS A 249 -22.75 -11.11 7.40
C LYS A 249 -22.37 -11.87 8.67
N ARG A 250 -21.45 -12.83 8.57
CA ARG A 250 -21.03 -13.72 9.65
C ARG A 250 -19.55 -14.12 9.47
N PRO A 251 -18.60 -13.19 9.68
CA PRO A 251 -17.19 -13.57 9.64
C PRO A 251 -16.90 -14.56 10.77
N MET A 252 -16.43 -15.76 10.42
CA MET A 252 -16.04 -16.77 11.40
C MET A 252 -14.53 -16.77 11.61
N LEU A 253 -14.08 -17.06 12.84
CA LEU A 253 -12.64 -17.20 13.15
C LEU A 253 -11.94 -18.24 12.27
N ILE A 254 -12.68 -19.26 11.81
CA ILE A 254 -12.11 -20.29 10.94
C ILE A 254 -11.84 -19.79 9.52
N GLU A 255 -12.68 -18.89 9.00
CA GLU A 255 -12.46 -18.30 7.68
C GLU A 255 -11.19 -17.44 7.67
N VAL A 256 -10.82 -16.86 8.81
CA VAL A 256 -9.56 -16.10 8.95
C VAL A 256 -8.35 -16.99 8.60
N ILE A 257 -8.32 -18.24 9.07
CA ILE A 257 -7.24 -19.19 8.77
C ILE A 257 -7.24 -19.52 7.27
N GLU A 258 -8.40 -19.79 6.69
CA GLU A 258 -8.53 -20.06 5.25
C GLU A 258 -8.05 -18.88 4.38
N TYR A 259 -8.33 -17.65 4.80
CA TYR A 259 -7.80 -16.45 4.14
C TYR A 259 -6.29 -16.33 4.29
N MET A 260 -5.74 -16.59 5.48
CA MET A 260 -4.30 -16.58 5.70
C MET A 260 -3.61 -17.65 4.84
N ASP A 261 -4.11 -18.88 4.80
CA ASP A 261 -3.59 -19.96 3.95
C ASP A 261 -3.62 -19.60 2.46
N THR A 262 -4.73 -19.00 2.01
CA THR A 262 -4.90 -18.56 0.62
C THR A 262 -3.88 -17.46 0.27
N VAL A 263 -3.76 -16.44 1.12
CA VAL A 263 -2.82 -15.33 0.90
C VAL A 263 -1.37 -15.82 0.98
N ASN A 264 -1.06 -16.73 1.90
CA ASN A 264 0.25 -17.37 2.04
C ASN A 264 0.65 -18.10 0.75
N SER A 265 -0.25 -18.92 0.20
CA SER A 265 -0.04 -19.64 -1.06
C SER A 265 0.17 -18.68 -2.23
N ILE A 266 -0.62 -17.60 -2.31
CA ILE A 266 -0.45 -16.59 -3.36
C ILE A 266 0.91 -15.92 -3.23
N LEU A 267 1.27 -15.42 -2.06
CA LEU A 267 2.57 -14.77 -1.85
C LEU A 267 3.73 -15.71 -2.19
N GLU A 268 3.67 -16.97 -1.75
CA GLU A 268 4.69 -17.97 -2.06
C GLU A 268 4.84 -18.21 -3.59
N GLN A 269 3.72 -18.30 -4.31
CA GLN A 269 3.73 -18.41 -5.78
C GLN A 269 4.38 -17.19 -6.42
N TRP A 270 4.08 -15.98 -5.93
CA TRP A 270 4.69 -14.74 -6.43
C TRP A 270 6.19 -14.68 -6.13
N VAL A 271 6.65 -15.15 -4.98
CA VAL A 271 8.09 -15.23 -4.67
C VAL A 271 8.80 -16.20 -5.62
N LYS A 272 8.17 -17.33 -5.94
CA LYS A 272 8.75 -18.37 -6.83
C LYS A 272 8.70 -18.00 -8.32
N ASP A 273 7.77 -17.15 -8.74
CA ASP A 273 7.55 -16.79 -10.13
C ASP A 273 8.67 -15.89 -10.69
N LYS A 274 9.62 -16.51 -11.40
CA LYS A 274 10.75 -15.82 -12.04
C LYS A 274 10.33 -14.90 -13.20
N SER A 275 9.09 -14.96 -13.66
CA SER A 275 8.58 -14.00 -14.67
C SER A 275 8.27 -12.63 -14.06
N LYS A 276 8.19 -12.53 -12.72
CA LYS A 276 7.96 -11.27 -12.02
C LYS A 276 9.28 -10.53 -11.75
N PRO A 277 9.27 -9.18 -11.79
CA PRO A 277 10.41 -8.35 -11.40
C PRO A 277 10.94 -8.72 -10.01
N ALA A 278 12.26 -8.71 -9.84
CA ALA A 278 12.92 -9.13 -8.61
C ALA A 278 12.43 -8.34 -7.38
N VAL A 279 12.25 -7.02 -7.54
CA VAL A 279 11.71 -6.13 -6.49
C VAL A 279 10.33 -6.57 -6.00
N ILE A 280 9.44 -6.97 -6.92
CA ILE A 280 8.10 -7.42 -6.56
C ILE A 280 8.16 -8.76 -5.84
N ARG A 281 9.01 -9.68 -6.30
CA ARG A 281 9.23 -10.97 -5.64
C ARG A 281 9.80 -10.79 -4.23
N TYR A 282 10.72 -9.84 -4.06
CA TYR A 282 11.29 -9.48 -2.78
C TYR A 282 10.25 -8.84 -1.84
N GLY A 283 9.41 -7.94 -2.36
CA GLY A 283 8.25 -7.42 -1.64
C GLY A 283 7.30 -8.54 -1.21
N ALA A 284 6.95 -9.45 -2.11
CA ALA A 284 6.12 -10.61 -1.80
C ALA A 284 6.74 -11.48 -0.70
N ALA A 285 8.06 -11.67 -0.71
CA ALA A 285 8.77 -12.41 0.34
C ALA A 285 8.65 -11.72 1.70
N LYS A 286 8.78 -10.39 1.74
CA LYS A 286 8.56 -9.63 2.98
C LYS A 286 7.11 -9.75 3.47
N GLY A 287 6.14 -9.67 2.56
CA GLY A 287 4.73 -9.90 2.87
C GLY A 287 4.48 -11.31 3.43
N LEU A 288 5.18 -12.32 2.89
CA LEU A 288 5.14 -13.70 3.37
C LEU A 288 5.67 -13.81 4.80
N GLY A 289 6.82 -13.18 5.09
CA GLY A 289 7.38 -13.17 6.45
C GLY A 289 6.49 -12.46 7.48
N VAL A 290 5.79 -11.39 7.08
CA VAL A 290 4.75 -10.78 7.94
C VAL A 290 3.65 -11.79 8.23
N LEU A 291 3.13 -12.46 7.20
CA LEU A 291 2.03 -13.38 7.36
C LEU A 291 2.42 -14.56 8.26
N ASP A 292 3.62 -15.12 8.10
CA ASP A 292 4.14 -16.23 8.92
C ASP A 292 4.24 -15.86 10.39
N LYS A 293 4.74 -14.64 10.69
CA LYS A 293 4.82 -14.12 12.06
C LYS A 293 3.44 -13.98 12.71
N TYR A 294 2.39 -13.68 11.94
CA TYR A 294 1.03 -13.64 12.48
C TYR A 294 0.35 -15.01 12.47
N TYR A 295 0.76 -15.90 11.57
CA TYR A 295 0.29 -17.27 11.54
C TYR A 295 0.68 -18.02 12.81
N SER A 296 1.94 -17.90 13.24
CA SER A 296 2.40 -18.51 14.49
C SER A 296 1.62 -18.01 15.71
N LYS A 297 1.23 -16.72 15.72
CA LYS A 297 0.41 -16.14 16.80
C LYS A 297 -1.03 -16.66 16.79
N THR A 298 -1.55 -17.01 15.62
CA THR A 298 -2.85 -17.66 15.48
C THR A 298 -2.83 -19.07 16.08
N ASP A 299 -1.76 -19.83 15.83
CA ASP A 299 -1.56 -21.17 16.39
C ASP A 299 -1.46 -21.16 17.91
N ASP A 300 -0.85 -20.14 18.50
CA ASP A 300 -0.72 -19.98 19.96
C ASP A 300 -2.04 -19.57 20.66
N SER A 301 -3.04 -19.10 19.91
CA SER A 301 -4.27 -18.56 20.46
C SER A 301 -5.33 -19.64 20.66
N ILE A 302 -5.76 -19.82 21.91
CA ILE A 302 -6.79 -20.79 22.30
C ILE A 302 -8.13 -20.52 21.60
N MET A 303 -8.38 -19.27 21.20
CA MET A 303 -9.60 -18.89 20.48
C MET A 303 -9.64 -19.51 19.08
N TYR A 304 -8.51 -19.47 18.36
CA TYR A 304 -8.41 -20.08 17.03
C TYR A 304 -8.34 -21.61 17.12
N GLN A 305 -7.60 -22.16 18.10
CA GLN A 305 -7.59 -23.60 18.36
C GLN A 305 -8.98 -24.16 18.68
N ALA A 306 -9.75 -23.48 19.53
CA ALA A 306 -11.12 -23.89 19.86
C ALA A 306 -12.06 -23.78 18.64
N ALA A 307 -11.91 -22.74 17.82
CA ALA A 307 -12.67 -22.58 16.59
C ALA A 307 -12.37 -23.71 15.58
N MET A 308 -11.11 -24.12 15.45
CA MET A 308 -10.70 -25.25 14.61
C MET A 308 -11.24 -26.59 15.15
N GLY A 309 -11.10 -26.84 16.44
CA GLY A 309 -11.57 -28.07 17.09
C GLY A 309 -13.09 -28.26 17.03
N ALA A 310 -13.86 -27.16 16.99
CA ALA A 310 -15.31 -27.17 16.86
C ALA A 310 -15.80 -27.38 15.42
N SER A 311 -14.93 -27.21 14.40
CA SER A 311 -15.28 -27.42 13.00
C SER A 311 -15.01 -28.86 12.57
N SER A 312 -16.07 -29.65 12.45
CA SER A 312 -16.03 -31.07 12.07
C SER A 312 -15.30 -31.34 10.75
N THR A 313 -15.20 -30.36 9.87
CA THR A 313 -14.66 -30.48 8.51
C THR A 313 -13.15 -30.24 8.43
N ILE A 314 -12.59 -29.42 9.33
CA ILE A 314 -11.19 -28.95 9.27
C ILE A 314 -10.30 -29.66 10.30
N SER A 315 -10.89 -30.09 11.42
CA SER A 315 -10.21 -30.88 12.46
C SER A 315 -9.53 -32.15 11.89
N PHE A 316 -10.07 -32.73 10.81
CA PHE A 316 -9.48 -33.89 10.13
C PHE A 316 -8.23 -33.59 9.27
N PHE A 317 -8.09 -32.37 8.73
CA PHE A 317 -6.98 -32.00 7.84
C PHE A 317 -5.73 -31.55 8.62
N TYR A 318 -5.90 -30.74 9.67
CA TYR A 318 -4.76 -30.26 10.48
C TYR A 318 -4.15 -31.34 11.37
N PHE A 319 -4.95 -32.27 11.91
CA PHE A 319 -4.45 -33.35 12.77
C PHE A 319 -3.60 -34.39 12.02
N TRP A 320 -3.51 -34.32 10.69
CA TRP A 320 -2.72 -35.22 9.85
C TRP A 320 -1.48 -34.56 9.22
N LEU A 321 -1.36 -33.23 9.32
CA LEU A 321 -0.28 -32.43 8.71
C LEU A 321 0.74 -31.89 9.74
N CYS A 322 0.45 -31.98 11.03
CA CYS A 322 1.43 -31.86 12.13
C CYS A 322 1.88 -33.25 12.60
#